data_AF-A0A3D9I176-F1
#
_entry.id   AF-A0A3D9I176-F1
#
_cell.length_a   1.000
_cell.length_b   1.000
_cell.length_c   1.000
_cell.angle_alpha   90.00
_cell.angle_beta   90.00
_cell.angle_gamma   90.00
#
_symmetry.space_group_name_H-M   'P 1'
#
loop_
_entity.id
_entity.type
_entity.pdbx_description
1 polymer ?
#
loop_
_entity_poly.entity_id
_entity_poly.type
_entity_poly.pdbx_seq_one_letter_code
_entity_poly.pdbx_strand_id
1 'polypeptide(L)' 'MEAFVKWVSSHALTVLIILGVIYAIAFVLTNRKSLFYKE' A
#
# COMPACT_ATOMS: atom_id res chain seq x y z
N MET A 1 -19.72 -10.61 -8.22
CA MET A 1 -19.55 -9.53 -7.22
C MET A 1 -19.45 -10.08 -5.79
N GLU A 2 -20.35 -10.98 -5.37
CA GLU A 2 -20.36 -11.52 -4.00
C GLU A 2 -19.08 -12.24 -3.57
N ALA A 3 -18.48 -13.08 -4.44
CA ALA A 3 -17.25 -13.79 -4.12
C ALA A 3 -16.06 -12.85 -3.84
N PHE A 4 -15.97 -11.75 -4.61
CA PHE A 4 -14.93 -10.74 -4.41
C PHE A 4 -15.13 -9.99 -3.11
N VAL A 5 -16.35 -9.52 -2.82
CA VAL A 5 -16.66 -8.82 -1.57
C VAL A 5 -16.42 -9.73 -0.37
N LYS A 6 -16.85 -11.00 -0.43
CA LYS A 6 -16.60 -12.00 0.62
C LYS A 6 -15.11 -12.23 0.84
N TRP A 7 -14.32 -12.30 -0.24
CA TRP A 7 -12.88 -12.44 -0.17
C TRP A 7 -12.21 -11.22 0.47
N VAL A 8 -12.60 -10.00 0.07
CA VAL A 8 -12.09 -8.74 0.66
C VAL A 8 -12.43 -8.67 2.15
N SER A 9 -13.67 -8.98 2.53
CA SER A 9 -14.12 -8.98 3.93
C SER A 9 -13.39 -10.02 4.78
N SER A 10 -13.08 -11.21 4.25
CA SER A 10 -12.34 -12.24 4.99
C SER A 10 -10.83 -12.00 5.04
N HIS A 11 -10.30 -11.15 4.17
CA HIS A 11 -8.87 -10.83 4.07
C HIS A 11 -8.57 -9.36 4.35
N ALA A 12 -9.33 -8.73 5.26
CA ALA A 12 -9.21 -7.31 5.58
C ALA A 12 -7.78 -6.88 5.96
N LEU A 13 -7.07 -7.71 6.74
CA LEU A 13 -5.66 -7.46 7.09
C LEU A 13 -4.75 -7.48 5.85
N THR A 14 -4.90 -8.48 4.98
CA THR A 14 -4.12 -8.59 3.74
C THR A 14 -4.37 -7.39 2.83
N VAL A 15 -5.62 -6.96 2.69
CA VAL A 15 -5.99 -5.78 1.90
C VAL A 15 -5.35 -4.53 2.49
N LEU A 16 -5.38 -4.36 3.81
CA LEU A 16 -4.73 -3.23 4.49
C LEU A 16 -3.21 -3.22 4.26
N ILE A 17 -2.55 -4.38 4.33
CA ILE A 17 -1.12 -4.51 4.05
C ILE A 17 -0.82 -4.13 2.60
N ILE A 18 -1.61 -4.61 1.63
CA ILE A 18 -1.44 -4.29 0.21
C ILE A 18 -1.55 -2.77 -0.01
N LEU A 19 -2.57 -2.13 0.57
CA LEU A 19 -2.73 -0.68 0.49
C LEU A 19 -1.56 0.06 1.15
N GLY A 20 -1.09 -0.41 2.30
CA GLY A 20 0.08 0.15 2.99
C GLY A 20 1.36 0.05 2.16
N VAL A 21 1.59 -1.09 1.49
CA VAL A 21 2.74 -1.28 0.59
C VAL A 21 2.65 -0.34 -0.60
N ILE A 22 1.49 -0.22 -1.24
CA ILE A 22 1.28 0.72 -2.37
C ILE A 22 1.57 2.16 -1.91
N TYR A 23 1.04 2.55 -0.76
CA TYR A 23 1.29 3.87 -0.18
C TYR A 23 2.78 4.10 0.10
N ALA A 24 3.46 3.14 0.72
CA ALA A 24 4.89 3.23 1.02
C ALA A 24 5.73 3.38 -0.26
N ILE A 25 5.42 2.60 -1.32
CA ILE A 25 6.09 2.72 -2.62
C ILE A 25 5.87 4.12 -3.19
N ALA A 26 4.63 4.60 -3.20
CA ALA A 26 4.31 5.95 -3.69
C ALA A 26 5.04 7.03 -2.90
N PHE A 27 5.07 6.92 -1.57
CA PHE A 27 5.77 7.85 -0.68
C PHE A 27 7.28 7.87 -0.94
N VAL A 28 7.88 6.70 -1.12
CA VAL A 28 9.30 6.59 -1.45
C VAL A 28 9.58 7.25 -2.80
N LEU A 29 8.75 7.02 -3.82
CA LEU A 29 8.94 7.62 -5.14
C LEU A 29 8.82 9.14 -5.12
N THR A 30 7.87 9.70 -4.37
CA THR A 30 7.68 11.16 -4.24
C THR A 30 8.77 11.82 -3.40
N ASN A 31 9.20 11.18 -2.32
CA ASN A 31 10.19 11.73 -1.39
C ASN A 31 11.61 11.21 -1.63
N ARG A 32 11.87 10.45 -2.71
CA ARG A 32 13.17 9.81 -2.98
C ARG A 32 14.37 10.74 -2.85
N LYS A 33 14.21 12.01 -3.25
CA LYS A 33 15.25 13.03 -3.11
C LYS A 33 15.53 13.31 -1.64
N SER A 34 14.52 13.68 -0.86
CA SER A 34 14.68 13.93 0.58
C SER A 34 15.13 12.68 1.36
N LEU A 35 14.66 11.48 0.99
CA LEU A 35 14.97 10.24 1.68
C LEU A 35 16.39 9.72 1.40
N PHE A 36 16.85 9.81 0.15
CA PHE A 36 18.12 9.21 -0.28
C PHE A 36 19.21 10.21 -0.65
N TYR A 37 18.84 11.45 -0.96
CA TYR A 37 19.77 12.52 -1.30
C TYR A 37 19.63 13.61 -0.24
N LYS A 38 20.41 13.45 0.84
CA LYS A 38 20.64 14.53 1.80
C LYS A 38 21.51 15.59 1.11
N GLU A 39 20.88 16.61 0.53
CA GLU A 39 21.51 17.93 0.45
C GLU A 39 21.53 18.56 1.85
#